data_AF-A0A7J9ZGA3-F1
#
_entry.id   AF-A0A7J9ZGA3-F1
#
_cell.length_a   1.000
_cell.length_b   1.000
_cell.length_c   1.000
_cell.angle_alpha   90.00
_cell.angle_beta   90.00
_cell.angle_gamma   90.00
#
_symmetry.space_group_name_H-M   'P 1'
#
loop_
_entity.id
_entity.type
_entity.pdbx_description
1 polymer ?
#
loop_
_entity_poly.entity_id
_entity_poly.type
_entity_poly.pdbx_seq_one_letter_code
_entity_poly.pdbx_strand_id
1 'polypeptide(L)' 'EFRRAGGDFTVADVGSLNGTYVNRERIDSAPLTGGDEVMIGKFRLVFFEAPGAGGE' A
#
# COMPACT_ATOMS: atom_id res chain seq x y z
N GLU A 1 -7.76 -2.38 -2.50
CA GLU A 1 -8.32 -1.50 -1.46
C GLU A 1 -7.21 -1.09 -0.50
N PHE A 2 -7.15 0.19 -0.12
CA PHE A 2 -6.24 0.67 0.93
C PHE A 2 -7.04 0.82 2.23
N ARG A 3 -6.52 0.28 3.33
CA ARG A 3 -7.13 0.38 4.66
C ARG A 3 -6.14 0.98 5.65
N ARG A 4 -6.65 1.77 6.59
CA ARG A 4 -5.90 2.28 7.74
C ARG A 4 -6.57 1.78 9.02
N ALA A 5 -5.79 1.20 9.91
CA ALA A 5 -6.24 0.77 11.23
C ALA A 5 -5.26 1.31 12.28
N GLY A 6 -5.68 2.33 13.02
CA GLY A 6 -4.78 3.04 13.93
C GLY A 6 -3.63 3.74 13.19
N GLY A 7 -2.40 3.33 13.50
CA GLY A 7 -1.17 3.81 12.83
C GLY A 7 -0.78 3.01 11.59
N ASP A 8 -1.37 1.82 11.39
CA ASP A 8 -0.94 0.90 10.35
C ASP A 8 -1.75 1.07 9.06
N PHE A 9 -1.07 0.89 7.93
CA PHE A 9 -1.65 0.91 6.60
C PHE A 9 -1.52 -0.47 5.97
N THR A 10 -2.55 -0.90 5.24
CA THR A 10 -2.56 -2.15 4.48
C THR A 10 -3.15 -1.93 3.10
N VAL A 11 -2.68 -2.71 2.13
CA VAL A 11 -3.25 -2.80 0.79
C VAL A 11 -3.67 -4.23 0.51
N ALA A 12 -4.87 -4.40 -0.05
CA ALA A 12 -5.39 -5.69 -0.47
C ALA A 12 -5.84 -5.65 -1.93
N ASP A 13 -5.58 -6.73 -2.66
CA ASP A 13 -6.20 -6.95 -3.96
C ASP A 13 -7.68 -7.33 -3.78
N VAL A 14 -8.57 -6.75 -4.58
CA VAL A 14 -10.04 -6.97 -4.50
C VAL A 14 -10.61 -7.49 -5.82
N GLY A 15 -9.77 -8.10 -6.65
CA GLY A 15 -10.14 -8.60 -7.97
C GLY A 15 -9.60 -7.72 -9.10
N SER A 16 -8.38 -7.20 -8.96
CA SER A 16 -7.71 -6.53 -10.07
C SER A 16 -7.38 -7.52 -11.19
N LEU A 17 -7.56 -7.10 -12.45
CA LEU A 17 -7.41 -7.97 -13.63
C LEU A 17 -6.02 -8.64 -13.73
N ASN A 18 -4.97 -7.91 -13.37
CA ASN A 18 -3.58 -8.37 -13.46
C ASN A 18 -2.93 -8.60 -12.07
N GLY A 19 -3.71 -8.51 -10.99
CA GLY A 19 -3.19 -8.50 -9.63
C GLY A 19 -2.67 -7.13 -9.16
N THR A 20 -2.47 -7.04 -7.84
CA THR A 20 -1.82 -5.92 -7.16
C THR A 20 -0.43 -6.35 -6.72
N TYR A 21 0.54 -5.45 -6.83
CA TYR A 21 1.92 -5.73 -6.44
C TYR A 21 2.43 -4.67 -5.48
N VAL A 22 3.25 -5.09 -4.52
CA VAL A 22 4.02 -4.21 -3.64
C VAL A 22 5.49 -4.55 -3.83
N ASN A 23 6.34 -3.57 -4.12
CA ASN A 23 7.78 -3.76 -4.31
C ASN A 23 8.16 -4.88 -5.31
N ARG A 24 7.36 -5.03 -6.38
CA ARG A 24 7.46 -6.08 -7.44
C ARG A 24 7.04 -7.48 -7.01
N GLU A 25 6.47 -7.65 -5.83
CA GLU A 25 5.88 -8.90 -5.35
C GLU A 25 4.35 -8.86 -5.47
N ARG A 26 3.74 -9.91 -6.01
CA ARG A 26 2.27 -10.00 -6.12
C ARG A 26 1.68 -10.28 -4.75
N ILE A 27 0.66 -9.51 -4.36
CA ILE A 27 0.02 -9.64 -3.05
C ILE A 27 -1.47 -9.91 -3.19
N ASP A 28 -2.02 -10.62 -2.21
CA ASP A 28 -3.47 -10.60 -1.94
C ASP A 28 -3.78 -9.57 -0.85
N SER A 29 -2.90 -9.46 0.16
CA SER A 29 -2.88 -8.39 1.18
C SER A 29 -1.46 -8.20 1.71
N ALA A 30 -1.05 -6.95 1.96
CA ALA A 30 0.24 -6.62 2.55
C ALA A 30 0.17 -5.34 3.41
N PRO A 31 0.98 -5.24 4.49
CA PRO A 31 1.20 -3.96 5.16
C PRO A 31 1.92 -2.98 4.22
N LEU A 32 1.72 -1.69 4.46
CA LEU A 32 2.39 -0.62 3.75
C LEU A 32 3.22 0.22 4.71
N THR A 33 4.42 0.53 4.26
CA THR A 33 5.40 1.39 4.94
C THR A 33 5.83 2.51 4.02
N GLY A 34 6.23 3.65 4.62
CA GLY A 34 6.68 4.82 3.85
C GLY A 34 7.78 4.47 2.84
N GLY A 35 7.54 4.78 1.57
CA GLY A 35 8.42 4.49 0.45
C GLY A 35 8.02 3.28 -0.39
N ASP A 36 7.04 2.47 0.05
CA ASP A 36 6.61 1.29 -0.69
C ASP A 36 6.00 1.64 -2.05
N GLU A 37 6.36 0.85 -3.06
CA GLU A 37 5.84 1.00 -4.39
C GLU A 37 4.68 0.03 -4.63
N VAL A 38 3.51 0.57 -4.96
CA VAL A 38 2.31 -0.21 -5.27
C VAL A 38 2.02 -0.14 -6.77
N MET A 39 1.88 -1.31 -7.40
CA MET A 39 1.49 -1.42 -8.80
C MET A 39 0.10 -2.04 -8.93
N ILE A 40 -0.76 -1.37 -9.71
CA ILE A 40 -2.12 -1.84 -10.02
C ILE A 40 -2.31 -1.73 -11.53
N GLY A 41 -2.30 -2.87 -12.23
CA GLY A 41 -2.26 -2.89 -13.68
C GLY A 41 -1.02 -2.15 -14.21
N LYS A 42 -1.22 -1.08 -14.99
CA LYS A 42 -0.13 -0.24 -15.53
C LYS A 42 0.27 0.94 -14.64
N PHE A 43 -0.47 1.19 -13.57
CA PHE A 43 -0.24 2.34 -12.70
C PHE A 43 0.78 1.97 -11.62
N ARG A 44 1.69 2.89 -11.35
CA ARG A 44 2.69 2.80 -10.28
C ARG A 44 2.46 3.96 -9.31
N LEU A 45 2.28 3.63 -8.04
CA LEU A 45 2.05 4.54 -6.93
C LEU A 45 3.20 4.37 -5.93
N VAL A 46 3.60 5.44 -5.27
CA VAL A 46 4.54 5.38 -4.14
C VAL A 46 3.76 5.79 -2.90
N PHE A 47 3.78 4.94 -1.88
CA PHE A 47 3.14 5.22 -0.61
C PHE A 47 4.05 6.13 0.23
N PHE A 48 3.51 7.23 0.73
CA PHE A 48 4.19 8.10 1.68
C PHE A 48 3.39 8.10 2.97
N GLU A 49 4.03 7.68 4.05
CA GLU A 49 3.47 7.86 5.38
C GLU A 49 3.65 9.32 5.78
N ALA A 50 2.56 9.99 6.16
CA ALA A 50 2.69 11.33 6.73
C ALA A 50 3.51 11.20 8.02
N PRO A 51 4.46 12.12 8.29
CA PRO A 51 5.12 12.16 9.59
C PRO A 51 4.01 12.16 10.65
N GLY A 52 4.02 11.14 11.50
CA GLY A 52 2.97 10.95 12.49
C GLY A 52 2.82 12.25 13.28
N ALA A 53 1.58 12.70 13.48
CA ALA A 53 1.29 13.77 14.42
C ALA A 53 1.54 13.29 15.86
N GLY A 54 2.78 12.92 16.19
CA GLY A 54 3.36 13.03 17.52
C GLY A 54 4.27 14.25 17.43
N GLY A 55 3.99 15.34 18.12
CA GLY A 55 3.75 15.41 19.55
C GLY A 55 4.94 16.18 20.12
N GLU A 56 4.87 17.50 19.97
CA GLU A 56 5.56 18.45 20.86
C GLU A 56 4.55 18.91 21.92
#